data_AF-A0A3F3MNH0-F1
#
_entry.id   AF-A0A3F3MNH0-F1
#
_cell.length_a   1.000
_cell.length_b   1.000
_cell.length_c   1.000
_cell.angle_alpha   90.00
_cell.angle_beta   90.00
_cell.angle_gamma   90.00
#
_symmetry.space_group_name_H-M   'P 1'
#
loop_
_entity.id
_entity.type
_entity.pdbx_description
1 polymer ?
#
loop_
_entity_poly.entity_id
_entity_poly.type
_entity_poly.pdbx_seq_one_letter_code
_entity_poly.pdbx_strand_id
1 'polypeptide(L)'
;METYAKQNLQLLSHTLLERIQPAVVFNDKITIEQILNEYTNDHSIRAIHIYDSEHHLIAQSFKLSSQTSVLEKWFDHWFLNEPVHLTIYHHQQNVGELTLFGSSGKILQFLKMIMVGLAIAMLFIVCALWWSVNLTYRQIMQAIYPLTNIAQIVSEQKAYNLRFPYNRIKEFQDLNTVFNELLEEIQIWD
;
A
#
# COMPACT_ATOMS: atom_id res chain seq x y z
N MET A 1 -6.26 11.56 -10.55
CA MET A 1 -6.95 11.51 -9.24
C MET A 1 -7.74 12.79 -8.98
N GLU A 2 -7.22 13.98 -9.32
CA GLU A 2 -7.98 15.25 -9.25
C GLU A 2 -9.35 15.17 -9.93
N THR A 3 -9.43 14.60 -11.14
CA THR A 3 -10.70 14.47 -11.87
C THR A 3 -11.74 13.65 -11.12
N TYR A 4 -11.34 12.55 -10.47
CA TYR A 4 -12.26 11.71 -9.68
C TYR A 4 -12.72 12.41 -8.40
N ALA A 5 -11.80 13.08 -7.70
CA ALA A 5 -12.14 13.87 -6.52
C ALA A 5 -13.12 15.00 -6.87
N LYS A 6 -12.88 15.70 -7.99
CA LYS A 6 -13.73 16.78 -8.50
C LYS A 6 -15.10 16.27 -8.93
N GLN A 7 -15.18 15.17 -9.68
CA GLN A 7 -16.45 14.56 -10.09
C GLN A 7 -17.28 14.08 -8.89
N ASN A 8 -16.63 13.42 -7.93
CA ASN A 8 -17.31 12.97 -6.71
C ASN A 8 -17.81 14.16 -5.87
N LEU A 9 -17.01 15.23 -5.76
CA LEU A 9 -17.41 16.46 -5.08
C LEU A 9 -18.59 17.12 -5.81
N GLN A 10 -18.58 17.18 -7.13
CA GLN A 10 -19.70 17.69 -7.94
C GLN A 10 -20.99 16.90 -7.70
N LEU A 11 -20.93 15.56 -7.73
CA LEU A 11 -22.08 14.71 -7.45
C LEU A 11 -22.65 14.95 -6.04
N LEU A 12 -21.78 14.94 -5.02
CA LEU A 12 -22.17 15.22 -3.64
C LEU A 12 -22.81 16.59 -3.49
N SER A 13 -22.29 17.57 -4.23
CA SER A 13 -22.80 18.93 -4.17
C SER A 13 -24.17 19.06 -4.83
N HIS A 14 -24.44 18.36 -5.93
CA HIS A 14 -25.78 18.29 -6.53
C HIS A 14 -26.79 17.62 -5.60
N THR A 15 -26.43 16.50 -4.98
CA THR A 15 -27.32 15.82 -4.02
C THR A 15 -27.57 16.67 -2.78
N LEU A 16 -26.56 17.38 -2.28
CA LEU A 16 -26.71 18.32 -1.18
C LEU A 16 -27.63 19.48 -1.57
N LEU A 17 -27.51 19.98 -2.79
CA LEU A 17 -28.34 21.07 -3.30
C LEU A 17 -29.84 20.70 -3.28
N GLU A 18 -30.18 19.52 -3.78
CA GLU A 18 -31.56 19.01 -3.79
C GLU A 18 -32.12 18.86 -2.37
N ARG A 19 -31.29 18.40 -1.42
CA ARG A 19 -31.71 18.18 -0.03
C ARG A 19 -31.84 19.49 0.76
N ILE A 20 -31.00 20.49 0.45
CA ILE A 20 -30.96 21.75 1.21
C ILE A 20 -31.93 22.81 0.69
N GLN A 21 -32.33 22.71 -0.58
CA GLN A 21 -33.20 23.68 -1.25
C GLN A 21 -34.48 24.00 -0.46
N PRO A 22 -35.26 23.03 0.07
CA PRO A 22 -36.46 23.37 0.85
C PRO A 22 -36.11 24.18 2.11
N ALA A 23 -35.08 23.76 2.84
CA ALA A 23 -34.69 24.43 4.09
C ALA A 23 -34.21 25.87 3.85
N VAL A 24 -33.51 26.12 2.73
CA VAL A 24 -33.12 27.47 2.30
C VAL A 24 -34.35 28.31 1.94
N VAL A 25 -35.29 27.77 1.17
CA VAL A 25 -36.53 28.47 0.78
C VAL A 25 -37.39 28.85 2.00
N PHE A 26 -37.44 27.98 3.01
CA PHE A 26 -38.17 28.23 4.26
C PHE A 26 -37.35 28.99 5.32
N ASN A 27 -36.10 29.37 5.01
CA ASN A 27 -35.17 30.03 5.92
C ASN A 27 -35.00 29.29 7.27
N ASP A 28 -35.08 27.96 7.25
CA ASP A 28 -34.95 27.11 8.43
C ASP A 28 -33.47 26.83 8.72
N LYS A 29 -32.86 27.73 9.49
CA LYS A 29 -31.44 27.67 9.85
C LYS A 29 -31.06 26.39 10.61
N ILE A 30 -31.96 25.86 11.44
CA ILE A 30 -31.69 24.64 12.23
C ILE A 30 -31.56 23.45 11.29
N THR A 31 -32.51 23.30 10.37
CA THR A 31 -32.49 22.21 9.38
C THR A 31 -31.30 22.36 8.43
N ILE A 32 -30.95 23.58 8.02
CA ILE A 32 -29.74 23.86 7.21
C ILE A 32 -28.49 23.38 7.94
N GLU A 33 -28.27 23.80 9.18
CA GLU A 33 -27.09 23.40 9.96
C GLU A 33 -27.02 21.89 10.19
N GLN A 34 -28.15 21.24 10.43
CA GLN A 34 -28.22 19.80 10.64
C GLN A 34 -27.82 19.03 9.37
N ILE A 35 -28.36 19.41 8.20
CA ILE A 35 -28.00 18.80 6.91
C ILE A 35 -26.51 19.03 6.61
N LEU A 36 -26.01 20.25 6.83
CA LEU A 36 -24.60 20.57 6.57
C LEU A 36 -23.65 19.75 7.46
N ASN A 37 -23.97 19.60 8.75
CA ASN A 37 -23.16 18.81 9.69
C ASN A 37 -23.15 17.32 9.34
N GLU A 38 -24.29 16.75 8.93
CA GLU A 38 -24.39 15.35 8.48
C GLU A 38 -23.45 15.11 7.29
N TYR A 39 -23.53 15.96 6.26
CA TYR A 39 -22.70 15.80 5.06
C TYR A 39 -21.21 15.97 5.33
N THR A 40 -20.87 16.92 6.20
CA THR A 40 -19.48 17.22 6.54
C THR A 40 -18.85 16.11 7.38
N ASN A 41 -19.62 15.43 8.22
CA ASN A 41 -19.15 14.28 9.01
C ASN A 41 -19.03 13.01 8.17
N ASP A 42 -20.08 12.65 7.43
CA ASP A 42 -20.19 11.36 6.76
C ASP A 42 -19.41 11.28 5.44
N HIS A 43 -19.28 12.43 4.75
CA HIS A 43 -18.60 12.50 3.46
C HIS A 43 -17.19 13.10 3.57
N SER A 44 -16.44 13.00 2.46
CA SER A 44 -15.08 13.55 2.34
C SER A 44 -15.12 15.05 2.05
N ILE A 45 -15.89 15.80 2.83
CA ILE A 45 -16.08 17.24 2.72
C ILE A 45 -15.42 17.90 3.93
N ARG A 46 -14.61 18.93 3.68
CA ARG A 46 -13.84 19.68 4.69
C ARG A 46 -14.65 20.83 5.28
N ALA A 47 -15.31 21.57 4.40
CA ALA A 47 -16.14 22.70 4.77
C ALA A 47 -17.23 22.89 3.72
N ILE A 48 -18.39 23.37 4.18
CA ILE A 48 -19.51 23.78 3.34
C ILE A 48 -19.90 25.19 3.75
N HIS A 49 -19.99 26.09 2.77
CA HIS A 49 -20.54 27.43 2.96
C HIS A 49 -21.78 27.61 2.08
N ILE A 50 -22.82 28.22 2.66
CA ILE A 50 -24.01 28.64 1.94
C ILE A 50 -24.10 30.16 2.01
N TYR A 51 -24.25 30.76 0.84
CA TYR A 51 -24.47 32.18 0.65
C TYR A 51 -25.87 32.43 0.10
N ASP A 52 -26.46 33.57 0.48
CA ASP A 52 -27.67 34.12 -0.15
C ASP A 52 -27.33 34.71 -1.54
N SER A 53 -28.36 35.00 -2.33
CA SER A 53 -28.32 35.77 -3.57
C SER A 53 -27.53 37.10 -3.47
N GLU A 54 -27.51 37.74 -2.30
CA GLU A 54 -26.69 38.93 -2.01
C GLU A 54 -25.25 38.62 -1.54
N HIS A 55 -24.80 37.37 -1.63
CA HIS A 55 -23.50 36.88 -1.14
C HIS A 55 -23.31 36.97 0.39
N HIS A 56 -24.39 37.08 1.17
CA HIS A 56 -24.33 36.99 2.62
C HIS A 56 -24.26 35.53 3.09
N LEU A 57 -23.33 35.21 3.99
CA LEU A 57 -23.19 33.85 4.54
C LEU A 57 -24.41 33.49 5.40
N ILE A 58 -25.17 32.48 4.99
CA ILE A 58 -26.36 31.98 5.69
C ILE A 58 -25.97 30.94 6.74
N ALA A 59 -25.11 29.98 6.36
CA ALA A 59 -24.69 28.88 7.21
C ALA A 59 -23.33 28.33 6.78
N GLN A 60 -22.61 27.76 7.75
CA GLN A 60 -21.32 27.11 7.53
C GLN A 60 -21.21 25.84 8.36
N SER A 61 -20.57 24.81 7.81
CA SER A 61 -20.18 23.61 8.56
C SER A 61 -18.75 23.23 8.23
N PHE A 62 -18.02 22.76 9.25
CA PHE A 62 -16.63 22.32 9.15
C PHE A 62 -16.50 20.90 9.67
N LYS A 63 -15.63 20.12 9.04
CA LYS A 63 -15.33 18.78 9.51
C LYS A 63 -14.62 18.90 10.85
N LEU A 64 -15.27 18.45 11.91
CA LEU A 64 -14.73 18.42 13.27
C LEU A 64 -13.65 17.32 13.33
N SER A 65 -12.49 17.60 12.74
CA SER A 65 -11.37 16.67 12.78
C SER A 65 -10.73 16.74 14.15
N SER A 66 -11.05 15.74 14.98
CA SER A 66 -10.54 15.63 16.35
C SER A 66 -9.03 15.34 16.41
N GLN A 67 -8.35 15.15 15.26
CA GLN A 67 -6.91 14.88 15.16
C GLN A 67 -6.44 15.04 13.70
N THR A 68 -6.45 16.26 13.14
CA THR A 68 -5.78 16.48 11.84
C THR A 68 -4.28 16.22 11.99
N SER A 69 -3.74 15.25 11.27
CA SER A 69 -2.30 15.00 11.26
C SER A 69 -1.59 16.17 10.57
N VAL A 70 -0.39 16.60 11.03
CA VAL A 70 0.35 17.73 10.44
C VAL A 70 0.59 17.54 8.94
N LEU A 71 0.73 16.29 8.51
CA LEU A 71 0.85 15.90 7.10
C LEU A 71 -0.43 16.17 6.29
N GLU A 72 -1.61 15.99 6.88
CA GLU A 72 -2.90 16.31 6.21
C GLU A 72 -3.03 17.81 5.96
N LYS A 73 -2.61 18.65 6.92
CA LYS A 73 -2.65 20.12 6.74
C LYS A 73 -1.78 20.60 5.59
N TRP A 74 -0.59 20.01 5.44
CA TRP A 74 0.32 20.31 4.34
C TRP A 74 -0.24 19.84 2.99
N PHE A 75 -0.80 18.64 2.95
CA PHE A 75 -1.37 18.07 1.72
C PHE A 75 -2.64 18.79 1.28
N ASP A 76 -3.51 19.18 2.21
CA ASP A 76 -4.70 19.98 1.94
C ASP A 76 -4.36 21.32 1.27
N HIS A 77 -3.27 21.98 1.70
CA HIS A 77 -2.87 23.28 1.16
C HIS A 77 -2.35 23.19 -0.29
N TRP A 78 -1.72 22.07 -0.65
CA TRP A 78 -1.10 21.89 -1.96
C TRP A 78 -2.04 21.21 -2.97
N PHE A 79 -2.90 20.30 -2.54
CA PHE A 79 -3.63 19.39 -3.44
C PHE A 79 -5.13 19.71 -3.60
N LEU A 80 -5.75 20.49 -2.72
CA LEU A 80 -7.20 20.75 -2.73
C LEU A 80 -7.55 22.24 -2.61
N ASN A 81 -6.82 23.08 -3.35
CA ASN A 81 -7.03 24.53 -3.33
C ASN A 81 -8.16 25.01 -4.28
N GLU A 82 -8.79 24.12 -5.07
CA GLU A 82 -9.92 24.46 -5.93
C GLU A 82 -11.26 24.10 -5.28
N PRO A 83 -11.99 25.06 -4.69
CA PRO A 83 -13.37 24.84 -4.27
C PRO A 83 -14.29 24.54 -5.47
N VAL A 84 -15.34 23.76 -5.23
CA VAL A 84 -16.44 23.62 -6.20
C VAL A 84 -17.53 24.61 -5.83
N HIS A 85 -17.85 25.49 -6.79
CA HIS A 85 -18.91 26.48 -6.71
C HIS A 85 -20.15 25.96 -7.43
N LEU A 86 -21.31 25.99 -6.77
CA LEU A 86 -22.59 25.64 -7.36
C LEU A 86 -23.65 26.67 -6.97
N THR A 87 -24.38 27.17 -7.96
CA THR A 87 -25.47 28.11 -7.75
C THR A 87 -26.75 27.38 -7.39
N ILE A 88 -27.47 27.89 -6.39
CA ILE A 88 -28.75 27.36 -5.94
C ILE A 88 -29.87 28.05 -6.73
N TYR A 89 -30.60 27.27 -7.53
CA TYR A 89 -31.75 27.74 -8.30
C TYR A 89 -33.05 27.21 -7.72
N HIS A 90 -34.07 28.06 -7.63
CA HIS A 90 -35.46 27.69 -7.36
C HIS A 90 -36.36 28.36 -8.40
N HIS A 91 -37.10 27.57 -9.18
CA HIS A 91 -37.95 28.08 -10.27
C HIS A 91 -37.25 29.10 -11.20
N GLN A 92 -36.03 28.81 -11.65
CA GLN A 92 -35.20 29.66 -12.53
C GLN A 92 -34.73 30.99 -11.92
N GLN A 93 -34.98 31.25 -10.64
CA GLN A 93 -34.39 32.36 -9.90
C GLN A 93 -33.23 31.89 -9.02
N ASN A 94 -32.15 32.68 -9.00
CA ASN A 94 -31.00 32.44 -8.13
C ASN A 94 -31.40 32.80 -6.69
N VAL A 95 -31.33 31.82 -5.80
CA VAL A 95 -31.67 31.94 -4.37
C VAL A 95 -30.44 31.77 -3.47
N GLY A 96 -29.25 31.53 -4.03
CA GLY A 96 -28.02 31.43 -3.25
C GLY A 96 -26.84 30.76 -3.97
N GLU A 97 -25.71 30.66 -3.28
CA GLU A 97 -24.51 29.97 -3.75
C GLU A 97 -23.99 28.98 -2.69
N LEU A 98 -23.61 27.79 -3.14
CA LEU A 98 -23.06 26.71 -2.33
C LEU A 98 -21.58 26.52 -2.72
N THR A 99 -20.68 26.66 -1.75
CA THR A 99 -19.24 26.39 -1.94
C THR A 99 -18.82 25.19 -1.11
N LEU A 100 -18.27 24.16 -1.76
CA LEU A 100 -17.75 22.96 -1.09
C LEU A 100 -16.24 22.84 -1.22
N PHE A 101 -15.59 22.48 -0.11
CA PHE A 101 -14.18 22.13 -0.04
C PHE A 101 -14.04 20.63 0.21
N GLY A 102 -13.31 19.90 -0.65
CA GLY A 102 -13.00 18.49 -0.43
C GLY A 102 -12.03 18.26 0.73
N SER A 103 -12.06 17.09 1.37
CA SER A 103 -11.09 16.67 2.40
C SER A 103 -10.14 15.59 1.87
N SER A 104 -8.82 15.76 2.07
CA SER A 104 -7.82 14.77 1.66
C SER A 104 -7.61 13.61 2.64
N GLY A 105 -8.24 13.64 3.82
CA GLY A 105 -7.94 12.70 4.91
C GLY A 105 -8.14 11.22 4.54
N LYS A 106 -9.23 10.88 3.84
CA LYS A 106 -9.46 9.50 3.37
C LYS A 106 -8.43 9.06 2.30
N ILE A 107 -7.97 9.99 1.46
CA ILE A 107 -6.96 9.72 0.43
C ILE A 107 -5.60 9.46 1.09
N LEU A 108 -5.25 10.24 2.12
CA LEU A 108 -4.00 10.06 2.84
C LEU A 108 -3.99 8.75 3.65
N GLN A 109 -5.12 8.39 4.25
CA GLN A 109 -5.27 7.10 4.94
C GLN A 109 -5.14 5.92 3.96
N PHE A 110 -5.73 6.02 2.78
CA PHE A 110 -5.58 5.03 1.72
C PHE A 110 -4.12 4.89 1.26
N LEU A 111 -3.41 6.01 1.08
CA LEU A 111 -1.99 5.99 0.71
C LEU A 111 -1.12 5.34 1.79
N LYS A 112 -1.39 5.64 3.08
CA LYS A 112 -0.72 4.98 4.21
C LYS A 112 -0.95 3.46 4.20
N MET A 113 -2.18 3.03 3.94
CA MET A 113 -2.53 1.61 3.86
C MET A 113 -1.75 0.88 2.76
N ILE A 114 -1.62 1.51 1.58
CA ILE A 114 -0.80 0.96 0.47
C ILE A 114 0.67 0.86 0.89
N MET A 115 1.22 1.92 1.50
CA MET A 115 2.63 1.93 1.94
C MET A 115 2.94 0.83 2.95
N VAL A 116 2.04 0.61 3.92
CA VAL A 116 2.16 -0.49 4.88
C VAL A 116 2.08 -1.85 4.18
N GLY A 117 1.12 -2.01 3.25
CA GLY A 117 1.01 -3.25 2.46
C GLY A 117 2.26 -3.56 1.64
N LEU A 118 2.85 -2.53 1.01
CA LEU A 118 4.08 -2.66 0.23
C LEU A 118 5.27 -3.05 1.12
N ALA A 119 5.39 -2.42 2.29
CA ALA A 119 6.45 -2.73 3.24
C ALA A 119 6.36 -4.18 3.74
N ILE A 120 5.15 -4.67 4.03
CA ILE A 120 4.91 -6.07 4.43
C ILE A 120 5.30 -7.02 3.29
N ALA A 121 4.87 -6.74 2.06
CA ALA A 121 5.21 -7.56 0.90
C ALA A 121 6.73 -7.63 0.66
N MET A 122 7.42 -6.50 0.78
CA MET A 122 8.87 -6.42 0.65
C MET A 122 9.59 -7.23 1.74
N LEU A 123 9.10 -7.18 2.98
CA LEU A 123 9.63 -7.98 4.08
C LEU A 123 9.48 -9.49 3.81
N PHE A 124 8.32 -9.92 3.29
CA PHE A 124 8.10 -11.31 2.89
C PHE A 124 9.09 -11.77 1.82
N ILE A 125 9.36 -10.93 0.81
CA ILE A 125 10.34 -11.25 -0.24
C ILE A 125 11.74 -11.43 0.35
N VAL A 126 12.16 -10.54 1.25
CA VAL A 126 13.48 -10.64 1.92
C VAL A 126 13.57 -11.92 2.76
N CYS A 127 12.53 -12.25 3.54
CA CYS A 127 12.48 -13.49 4.31
C CYS A 127 12.54 -14.74 3.41
N ALA A 128 11.79 -14.75 2.31
CA ALA A 128 11.78 -15.86 1.35
C ALA A 128 13.16 -16.05 0.70
N LEU A 129 13.81 -14.96 0.29
CA LEU A 129 15.17 -15.00 -0.28
C LEU A 129 16.18 -15.50 0.75
N TRP A 130 16.13 -14.99 1.98
CA TRP A 130 17.05 -15.41 3.03
C TRP A 130 16.90 -16.90 3.35
N TRP A 131 15.66 -17.39 3.43
CA TRP A 131 15.39 -18.81 3.62
C TRP A 131 15.89 -19.66 2.45
N SER A 132 15.64 -19.21 1.21
CA SER A 132 16.10 -19.89 0.00
C SER A 132 17.62 -20.02 -0.06
N VAL A 133 18.34 -18.93 0.25
CA VAL A 133 19.81 -18.93 0.27
C VAL A 133 20.34 -19.88 1.34
N ASN A 134 19.78 -19.83 2.56
CA ASN A 134 20.22 -20.71 3.65
C ASN A 134 19.99 -22.20 3.33
N LEU A 135 18.85 -22.52 2.69
CA LEU A 135 18.54 -23.89 2.28
C LEU A 135 19.55 -24.38 1.21
N THR A 136 19.79 -23.55 0.20
CA THR A 136 20.73 -23.86 -0.90
C THR A 136 22.15 -24.03 -0.37
N TYR A 137 22.60 -23.14 0.51
CA TYR A 137 23.91 -23.22 1.14
C TYR A 137 24.11 -24.51 1.93
N ARG A 138 23.11 -24.94 2.71
CA ARG A 138 23.16 -26.21 3.45
C ARG A 138 23.28 -27.42 2.52
N GLN A 139 22.54 -27.43 1.40
CA GLN A 139 22.60 -28.53 0.43
C GLN A 139 23.98 -28.64 -0.24
N ILE A 140 24.56 -27.50 -0.63
CA ILE A 140 25.90 -27.46 -1.23
C ILE A 140 26.97 -27.92 -0.23
N MET A 141 26.92 -27.42 1.02
CA MET A 141 27.91 -27.76 2.03
C MET A 141 27.87 -29.26 2.40
N GLN A 142 26.68 -29.87 2.44
CA GLN A 142 26.53 -31.31 2.65
C GLN A 142 27.16 -32.14 1.53
N ALA A 143 27.19 -31.63 0.30
CA ALA A 143 27.79 -32.31 -0.83
C ALA A 143 29.32 -32.17 -0.87
N ILE A 144 29.88 -31.08 -0.36
CA ILE A 144 31.34 -30.79 -0.41
C ILE A 144 32.10 -31.45 0.75
N TYR A 145 31.54 -31.45 1.96
CA TYR A 145 32.24 -31.93 3.16
C TYR A 145 32.80 -33.37 3.07
N PRO A 146 32.09 -34.35 2.49
CA PRO A 146 32.63 -35.70 2.31
C PRO A 146 33.78 -35.74 1.30
N LEU A 147 33.75 -34.89 0.28
CA LEU A 147 34.72 -34.89 -0.81
C LEU A 147 36.10 -34.44 -0.32
N THR A 148 36.17 -33.38 0.48
CA THR A 148 37.45 -32.88 1.01
C THR A 148 38.02 -33.81 2.08
N ASN A 149 37.18 -34.35 2.97
CA ASN A 149 37.65 -35.19 4.07
C ASN A 149 38.16 -36.55 3.57
N ILE A 150 37.43 -37.22 2.68
CA ILE A 150 37.84 -38.52 2.14
C ILE A 150 39.07 -38.35 1.23
N ALA A 151 39.13 -37.30 0.40
CA ALA A 151 40.31 -37.03 -0.43
C ALA A 151 41.56 -36.80 0.42
N GLN A 152 41.45 -36.09 1.55
CA GLN A 152 42.57 -35.88 2.46
C GLN A 152 43.04 -37.19 3.10
N ILE A 153 42.13 -38.03 3.58
CA ILE A 153 42.47 -39.34 4.18
C ILE A 153 43.13 -40.26 3.15
N VAL A 154 42.60 -40.32 1.93
CA VAL A 154 43.19 -41.10 0.84
C VAL A 154 44.59 -40.59 0.50
N SER A 155 44.80 -39.27 0.44
CA SER A 155 46.10 -38.68 0.13
C SER A 155 47.14 -38.88 1.24
N GLU A 156 46.76 -38.72 2.51
CA GLU A 156 47.69 -38.78 3.65
C GLU A 156 47.99 -40.22 4.07
N GLN A 157 46.99 -41.10 4.03
CA GLN A 157 47.10 -42.46 4.57
C GLN A 157 47.19 -43.53 3.48
N LYS A 158 47.18 -43.14 2.19
CA LYS A 158 47.13 -44.06 1.04
C LYS A 158 46.00 -45.09 1.17
N ALA A 159 44.88 -44.69 1.76
CA ALA A 159 43.73 -45.54 2.02
C ALA A 159 42.89 -45.72 0.74
N TYR A 160 43.48 -46.31 -0.31
CA TYR A 160 42.87 -46.47 -1.63
C TYR A 160 41.65 -47.40 -1.65
N ASN A 161 41.37 -48.10 -0.55
CA ASN A 161 40.15 -48.89 -0.34
C ASN A 161 38.92 -48.04 0.03
N LEU A 162 39.09 -46.75 0.34
CA LEU A 162 37.96 -45.86 0.62
C LEU A 162 37.22 -45.52 -0.67
N ARG A 163 35.91 -45.29 -0.53
CA ARG A 163 35.03 -44.87 -1.62
C ARG A 163 34.20 -43.68 -1.17
N PHE A 164 34.02 -42.71 -2.07
CA PHE A 164 33.14 -41.58 -1.85
C PHE A 164 31.68 -42.06 -1.82
N PRO A 165 30.89 -41.63 -0.82
CA PRO A 165 29.50 -42.06 -0.67
C PRO A 165 28.60 -41.43 -1.74
N TYR A 166 27.41 -42.00 -1.91
CA TYR A 166 26.39 -41.46 -2.82
C TYR A 166 26.02 -40.01 -2.47
N ASN A 167 25.97 -39.15 -3.48
CA ASN A 167 25.58 -37.75 -3.35
C ASN A 167 24.24 -37.48 -4.03
N ARG A 168 23.41 -36.63 -3.41
CA ARG A 168 22.08 -36.27 -3.94
C ARG A 168 22.18 -35.31 -5.12
N ILE A 169 23.25 -34.52 -5.20
CA ILE A 169 23.50 -33.60 -6.31
C ILE A 169 24.21 -34.37 -7.42
N LYS A 170 23.62 -34.39 -8.61
CA LYS A 170 24.07 -35.22 -9.74
C LYS A 170 25.52 -34.91 -10.12
N GLU A 171 25.87 -33.64 -10.20
CA GLU A 171 27.21 -33.18 -10.58
C GLU A 171 28.29 -33.71 -9.62
N PHE A 172 27.99 -33.74 -8.31
CA PHE A 172 28.91 -34.30 -7.32
C PHE A 172 28.91 -35.83 -7.31
N GLN A 173 27.78 -36.47 -7.65
CA GLN A 173 27.73 -37.92 -7.81
C GLN A 173 28.56 -38.38 -9.00
N ASP A 174 28.47 -37.68 -10.14
CA ASP A 174 29.27 -37.98 -11.34
C ASP A 174 30.77 -37.87 -11.02
N LEU A 175 31.17 -36.83 -10.27
CA LEU A 175 32.54 -36.67 -9.78
C LEU A 175 32.97 -37.80 -8.81
N ASN A 176 32.11 -38.14 -7.84
CA ASN A 176 32.38 -39.24 -6.90
C ASN A 176 32.57 -40.59 -7.62
N THR A 177 31.79 -40.83 -8.68
CA THR A 177 31.92 -42.05 -9.51
C THR A 177 33.29 -42.11 -10.18
N VAL A 178 33.71 -41.03 -10.86
CA VAL A 178 35.03 -40.97 -11.51
C VAL A 178 36.17 -41.15 -10.50
N PHE A 179 36.10 -40.51 -9.32
CA PHE A 179 37.12 -40.71 -8.29
C PHE A 179 37.15 -42.15 -7.77
N ASN A 180 35.99 -42.78 -7.57
CA ASN A 180 35.91 -44.16 -7.12
C ASN A 180 36.49 -45.13 -8.15
N GLU A 181 36.26 -44.90 -9.45
CA GLU A 181 36.86 -45.67 -10.54
C GLU A 181 38.39 -45.53 -10.54
N LEU A 182 38.92 -44.32 -10.39
CA LEU A 182 40.37 -44.09 -10.30
C LEU A 182 41.01 -44.77 -9.07
N LEU A 183 40.32 -44.77 -7.93
CA LEU A 183 40.80 -45.46 -6.73
C LEU A 183 40.76 -46.98 -6.89
N GLU A 184 39.76 -47.50 -7.59
CA GLU A 184 39.68 -48.91 -7.95
C GLU A 184 40.83 -49.30 -8.87
N GLU A 185 41.15 -48.48 -9.87
CA GLU A 185 42.32 -48.69 -10.71
C GLU A 185 43.60 -48.73 -9.87
N ILE A 186 43.90 -47.71 -9.06
CA ILE A 186 45.12 -47.67 -8.24
C ILE A 186 45.25 -48.89 -7.32
N GLN A 187 44.15 -49.30 -6.69
CA GLN A 187 44.12 -50.48 -5.81
C GLN A 187 44.43 -51.79 -6.54
N ILE A 188 44.16 -51.90 -7.84
CA ILE A 188 44.48 -53.09 -8.64
C ILE A 188 45.99 -53.18 -8.95
N TRP A 189 46.71 -52.05 -8.93
CA TRP A 189 48.14 -51.98 -9.25
C TRP A 189 49.07 -51.93 -8.02
N ASP A 190 48.54 -51.74 -6.81
CA ASP A 190 49.23 -51.90 -5.52
C ASP A 190 49.18 -53.35 -5.00
#